data_AF-A0A1B7Y1P6-F1
#
_entry.id   AF-A0A1B7Y1P6-F1
#
_cell.length_a   1.000
_cell.length_b   1.000
_cell.length_c   1.000
_cell.angle_alpha   90.00
_cell.angle_beta   90.00
_cell.angle_gamma   90.00
#
_symmetry.space_group_name_H-M   'P 1'
#
loop_
_entity.id
_entity.type
_entity.pdbx_description
1 polymer ?
#
loop_
_entity_poly.entity_id
_entity_poly.type
_entity_poly.pdbx_seq_one_letter_code
_entity_poly.pdbx_strand_id
1 'polypeptide(L)'
;MNAVDASDHYEVSSHEATPSLLSIVIDTNPRAWAALNDVLPLSKAIANVLVFVNAHLAFSNANQVAIFASHSNRAVWLYPAKPEPATANGAAASEDVAMTGVDAFAPTPNQSSANKFPQFAQIESAVMSSMRKLVDATTEADLACTTTQLSGALTLALAHINKTSLSLNETNKAPDVPRSTSSALSRLRARIFILSVSDSEPVQYISTMNAVFAAAHSQIPIDTLALSGDATFLQQASYITDGTFMQAASPRGLLSYLMFAYAADAEARSSLIPPTHHTVDFRAACFCHGRVVDTGFVCSICLSIFCDVPEGSECLTCGTKLSLGSYGAKPAVVPRRKKKKKRTVLANGHIREETGSAAGTPRPG
;
A
#
# COMPACT_ATOMS: atom_id res chain seq x y z
N MET A 1 -4.05 4.77 -63.62
CA MET A 1 -5.27 4.84 -62.78
C MET A 1 -5.51 3.46 -62.20
N ASN A 2 -5.83 3.40 -60.90
CA ASN A 2 -6.02 2.21 -60.05
C ASN A 2 -4.80 1.83 -59.18
N ALA A 3 -4.71 2.49 -58.03
CA ALA A 3 -4.34 1.89 -56.75
C ALA A 3 -4.71 2.89 -55.64
N VAL A 4 -6.00 3.20 -55.52
CA VAL A 4 -6.57 3.81 -54.32
C VAL A 4 -7.42 2.71 -53.70
N ASP A 5 -6.77 1.74 -53.06
CA ASP A 5 -7.44 0.76 -52.22
C ASP A 5 -7.00 1.04 -50.79
N ALA A 6 -7.61 2.08 -50.21
CA ALA A 6 -7.47 2.49 -48.83
C ALA A 6 -8.61 1.89 -47.99
N SER A 7 -8.87 0.59 -48.16
CA SER A 7 -9.55 -0.19 -47.13
C SER A 7 -8.49 -0.85 -46.25
N ASP A 8 -7.80 -0.03 -45.45
CA ASP A 8 -7.29 -0.52 -44.18
C ASP A 8 -8.52 -0.98 -43.40
N HIS A 9 -8.79 -2.28 -43.49
CA HIS A 9 -9.66 -2.95 -42.54
C HIS A 9 -9.05 -2.69 -41.17
N TYR A 10 -9.61 -1.71 -40.44
CA TYR A 10 -9.54 -1.74 -38.99
C TYR A 10 -10.21 -3.04 -38.58
N GLU A 11 -9.42 -4.10 -38.45
CA GLU A 11 -9.78 -5.23 -37.62
C GLU A 11 -10.01 -4.63 -36.24
N VAL A 12 -11.27 -4.28 -35.96
CA VAL A 12 -11.75 -4.11 -34.60
C VAL A 12 -11.66 -5.52 -34.02
N SER A 13 -10.47 -5.90 -33.56
CA SER A 13 -10.35 -6.97 -32.61
C SER A 13 -11.23 -6.54 -31.45
N SER A 14 -12.42 -7.14 -31.35
CA SER A 14 -13.21 -7.12 -30.14
C SER A 14 -12.39 -7.90 -29.12
N HIS A 15 -11.35 -7.26 -28.56
CA HIS A 15 -10.70 -7.74 -27.37
C HIS A 15 -11.82 -7.92 -26.36
N GLU A 16 -12.09 -9.18 -26.02
CA GLU A 16 -12.99 -9.53 -24.94
C GLU A 16 -12.61 -8.65 -23.75
N ALA A 17 -13.54 -7.81 -23.29
CA ALA A 17 -13.22 -6.75 -22.34
C ALA A 17 -12.60 -7.39 -21.09
N THR A 18 -11.31 -7.16 -20.88
CA THR A 18 -10.60 -7.75 -19.75
C THR A 18 -11.24 -7.19 -18.48
N PRO A 19 -11.75 -8.05 -17.57
CA PRO A 19 -12.43 -7.56 -16.37
C PRO A 19 -11.48 -6.69 -15.55
N SER A 20 -11.95 -5.52 -15.15
CA SER A 20 -11.21 -4.59 -14.27
C SER A 20 -11.75 -4.72 -12.85
N LEU A 21 -10.87 -4.98 -11.88
CA LEU A 21 -11.20 -5.06 -10.46
C LEU A 21 -10.63 -3.83 -9.73
N LEU A 22 -11.52 -2.96 -9.26
CA LEU A 22 -11.17 -1.80 -8.47
C LEU A 22 -11.38 -2.07 -6.97
N SER A 23 -10.27 -2.17 -6.23
CA SER A 23 -10.30 -2.28 -4.77
C SER A 23 -10.09 -0.90 -4.13
N ILE A 24 -11.10 -0.41 -3.43
CA ILE A 24 -11.10 0.91 -2.78
C ILE A 24 -10.87 0.73 -1.28
N VAL A 25 -9.82 1.36 -0.75
CA VAL A 25 -9.55 1.47 0.68
C VAL A 25 -9.92 2.87 1.14
N ILE A 26 -10.88 2.96 2.05
CA ILE A 26 -11.33 4.21 2.66
C ILE A 26 -10.73 4.29 4.06
N ASP A 27 -9.93 5.31 4.32
CA ASP A 27 -9.54 5.69 5.66
C ASP A 27 -10.77 6.18 6.45
N THR A 28 -11.04 5.56 7.59
CA THR A 28 -12.20 5.85 8.45
C THR A 28 -11.79 6.33 9.84
N ASN A 29 -10.62 6.97 9.98
CA ASN A 29 -10.17 7.57 11.23
C ASN A 29 -11.16 8.63 11.74
N PRO A 30 -11.88 8.41 12.86
CA PRO A 30 -12.89 9.35 13.33
C PRO A 30 -12.31 10.72 13.68
N ARG A 31 -11.08 10.78 14.20
CA ARG A 31 -10.40 12.03 14.56
C ARG A 31 -10.08 12.88 13.34
N ALA A 32 -9.57 12.25 12.29
CA ALA A 32 -9.22 12.93 11.06
C ALA A 32 -10.49 13.44 10.34
N TRP A 33 -11.55 12.62 10.29
CA TRP A 33 -12.84 13.02 9.73
C TRP A 33 -13.54 14.11 10.54
N ALA A 34 -13.37 14.13 11.87
CA ALA A 34 -13.88 15.22 12.71
C ALA A 34 -13.19 16.56 12.36
N ALA A 35 -11.87 16.56 12.13
CA ALA A 35 -11.13 17.75 11.73
C ALA A 35 -11.54 18.29 10.33
N LEU A 36 -11.98 17.40 9.44
CA LEU A 36 -12.43 17.74 8.09
C LEU A 36 -13.92 18.06 7.97
N ASN A 37 -14.71 17.83 9.03
CA ASN A 37 -16.17 17.82 8.96
C ASN A 37 -16.76 19.14 8.43
N ASP A 38 -16.16 20.29 8.78
CA ASP A 38 -16.62 21.61 8.32
C ASP A 38 -16.40 21.85 6.82
N VAL A 39 -15.45 21.14 6.23
CA VAL A 39 -15.08 21.30 4.81
C VAL A 39 -15.70 20.19 3.96
N LEU A 40 -15.51 18.93 4.37
CA LEU A 40 -16.02 17.74 3.71
C LEU A 40 -16.48 16.73 4.78
N PRO A 41 -17.78 16.69 5.09
CA PRO A 41 -18.36 15.64 5.93
C PRO A 41 -18.16 14.25 5.32
N LEU A 42 -17.94 13.25 6.17
CA LEU A 42 -17.78 11.85 5.78
C LEU A 42 -18.93 11.35 4.89
N SER A 43 -20.17 11.75 5.17
CA SER A 43 -21.34 11.38 4.38
C SER A 43 -21.26 11.88 2.93
N LYS A 44 -20.80 13.12 2.71
CA LYS A 44 -20.58 13.66 1.37
C LYS A 44 -19.39 13.00 0.69
N ALA A 45 -18.34 12.66 1.43
CA ALA A 45 -17.20 11.94 0.89
C ALA A 45 -17.60 10.55 0.38
N ILE A 46 -18.35 9.79 1.17
CA ILE A 46 -18.89 8.48 0.78
C ILE A 46 -19.80 8.61 -0.44
N ALA A 47 -20.69 9.61 -0.48
CA ALA A 47 -21.55 9.85 -1.64
C ALA A 47 -20.73 10.08 -2.93
N ASN A 48 -19.66 10.88 -2.86
CA ASN A 48 -18.76 11.10 -4.00
C ASN A 48 -18.03 9.81 -4.42
N VAL A 49 -17.58 8.99 -3.46
CA VAL A 49 -16.97 7.68 -3.73
C VAL A 49 -17.98 6.73 -4.37
N LEU A 50 -19.24 6.71 -3.93
CA LEU A 50 -20.28 5.89 -4.54
C LEU A 50 -20.59 6.31 -5.98
N VAL A 51 -20.60 7.61 -6.28
CA VAL A 51 -20.71 8.10 -7.67
C VAL A 51 -19.53 7.62 -8.51
N PHE A 52 -18.32 7.64 -7.95
CA PHE A 52 -17.12 7.11 -8.59
C PHE A 52 -17.19 5.60 -8.87
N VAL A 53 -17.66 4.82 -7.90
CA VAL A 53 -17.92 3.38 -8.06
C VAL A 53 -18.94 3.13 -9.17
N ASN A 54 -20.04 3.89 -9.21
CA ASN A 54 -21.05 3.76 -10.25
C ASN A 54 -20.47 4.09 -11.63
N ALA A 55 -19.61 5.10 -11.74
CA ALA A 55 -18.94 5.43 -13.00
C ALA A 55 -18.01 4.30 -13.47
N HIS A 56 -17.24 3.68 -12.56
CA HIS A 56 -16.38 2.55 -12.89
C HIS A 56 -17.17 1.33 -13.36
N LEU A 57 -18.27 1.00 -12.68
CA LEU A 57 -19.15 -0.10 -13.06
C LEU A 57 -19.94 0.18 -14.35
N ALA A 58 -20.25 1.45 -14.63
CA ALA A 58 -20.91 1.85 -15.88
C ALA A 58 -19.98 1.75 -17.10
N PHE A 59 -18.66 1.76 -16.89
CA PHE A 59 -17.68 1.68 -17.99
C PHE A 59 -17.67 0.30 -18.66
N SER A 60 -17.81 -0.78 -17.89
CA SER A 60 -17.90 -2.15 -18.41
C SER A 60 -18.70 -3.04 -17.47
N ASN A 61 -19.51 -3.92 -18.04
CA ASN A 61 -20.29 -4.91 -17.29
C ASN A 61 -19.44 -6.01 -16.65
N ALA A 62 -18.19 -6.17 -17.09
CA ALA A 62 -17.22 -7.10 -16.51
C ALA A 62 -16.47 -6.50 -15.30
N ASN A 63 -16.63 -5.20 -15.04
CA ASN A 63 -15.96 -4.52 -13.95
C ASN A 63 -16.51 -4.96 -12.59
N GLN A 64 -15.60 -5.11 -11.64
CA GLN A 64 -15.91 -5.49 -10.28
C GLN A 64 -15.32 -4.48 -9.31
N VAL A 65 -15.97 -4.32 -8.16
CA VAL A 65 -15.54 -3.39 -7.13
C VAL A 65 -15.50 -4.10 -5.79
N ALA A 66 -14.47 -3.81 -5.00
CA ALA A 66 -14.39 -4.18 -3.59
C ALA A 66 -14.07 -2.92 -2.78
N ILE A 67 -14.71 -2.76 -1.61
CA ILE A 67 -14.57 -1.58 -0.77
C ILE A 67 -14.23 -2.03 0.66
N PHE A 68 -13.15 -1.47 1.18
CA PHE A 68 -12.58 -1.76 2.48
C PHE A 68 -12.51 -0.48 3.31
N ALA A 69 -12.84 -0.58 4.59
CA ALA A 69 -12.58 0.46 5.57
C ALA A 69 -11.28 0.15 6.31
N SER A 70 -10.37 1.11 6.34
CA SER A 70 -9.24 1.13 7.27
C SER A 70 -9.66 1.95 8.49
N HIS A 71 -9.99 1.28 9.59
CA HIS A 71 -10.36 1.92 10.85
C HIS A 71 -9.17 1.91 11.83
N SER A 72 -9.26 2.67 12.91
CA SER A 72 -8.12 2.87 13.84
C SER A 72 -7.60 1.57 14.46
N ASN A 73 -8.49 0.61 14.72
CA ASN A 73 -8.17 -0.66 15.37
C ASN A 73 -8.30 -1.89 14.44
N ARG A 74 -8.97 -1.76 13.28
CA ARG A 74 -9.30 -2.91 12.42
C ARG A 74 -9.51 -2.51 10.96
N ALA A 75 -9.28 -3.46 10.06
CA ALA A 75 -9.69 -3.36 8.66
C ALA A 75 -10.99 -4.16 8.44
N VAL A 76 -11.99 -3.55 7.78
CA VAL A 76 -13.34 -4.13 7.62
C VAL A 76 -13.77 -4.10 6.16
N TRP A 77 -14.50 -5.13 5.76
CA TRP A 77 -15.17 -5.17 4.46
C TRP A 77 -16.42 -4.31 4.50
N LEU A 78 -16.51 -3.32 3.61
CA LEU A 78 -17.75 -2.58 3.37
C LEU A 78 -18.55 -3.24 2.24
N TYR A 79 -17.86 -3.70 1.20
CA TYR A 79 -18.44 -4.43 0.08
C TYR A 79 -17.36 -5.34 -0.57
N PRO A 80 -17.68 -6.57 -1.02
CA PRO A 80 -18.94 -7.30 -0.86
C PRO A 80 -19.29 -7.55 0.62
N ALA A 81 -20.59 -7.66 0.92
CA ALA A 81 -21.03 -8.02 2.25
C ALA A 81 -20.49 -9.42 2.60
N LYS A 82 -20.03 -9.61 3.84
CA LYS A 82 -19.69 -10.95 4.32
C LYS A 82 -20.96 -11.81 4.20
N PRO A 83 -20.87 -13.03 3.64
CA PRO A 83 -21.98 -13.97 3.77
C PRO A 83 -22.19 -14.20 5.26
N GLU A 84 -23.33 -13.80 5.79
CA GLU A 84 -23.68 -14.15 7.17
C GLU A 84 -23.69 -15.68 7.24
N PRO A 85 -22.98 -16.31 8.20
CA PRO A 85 -23.15 -17.72 8.43
C PRO A 85 -24.61 -17.90 8.83
N ALA A 86 -25.38 -18.63 8.02
CA ALA A 86 -26.72 -19.05 8.40
C ALA A 86 -26.63 -19.60 9.82
N THR A 87 -27.29 -18.92 10.77
CA THR A 87 -27.25 -19.28 12.18
C THR A 87 -27.63 -20.75 12.30
N ALA A 88 -26.65 -21.58 12.63
CA ALA A 88 -26.84 -22.96 13.04
C ALA A 88 -27.51 -22.98 14.41
N ASN A 89 -28.79 -22.61 14.46
CA ASN A 89 -29.65 -22.96 15.57
C ASN A 89 -30.14 -24.38 15.29
N GLY A 90 -29.56 -25.34 16.01
CA GLY A 90 -29.89 -26.75 15.88
C GLY A 90 -31.35 -27.04 16.22
N ALA A 91 -32.06 -27.60 15.25
CA ALA A 91 -33.04 -28.65 15.47
C ALA A 91 -33.04 -29.53 14.22
N ALA A 92 -32.82 -30.82 14.41
CA ALA A 92 -32.75 -31.82 13.37
C ALA A 92 -34.06 -31.89 12.55
N ALA A 93 -33.96 -31.78 11.22
CA ALA A 93 -34.84 -32.46 10.25
C ALA A 93 -34.29 -32.24 8.83
N SER A 94 -34.05 -33.36 8.14
CA SER A 94 -34.08 -33.60 6.68
C SER A 94 -33.70 -32.50 5.69
N GLU A 95 -32.88 -32.92 4.72
CA GLU A 95 -32.77 -32.35 3.39
C GLU A 95 -34.17 -32.14 2.77
N ASP A 96 -34.66 -30.91 2.87
CA ASP A 96 -35.72 -30.39 2.01
C ASP A 96 -35.42 -28.92 1.76
N VAL A 97 -35.14 -28.57 0.51
CA VAL A 97 -35.06 -27.19 0.05
C VAL A 97 -36.48 -26.64 0.13
N ALA A 98 -36.83 -26.06 1.27
CA ALA A 98 -38.09 -25.38 1.47
C ALA A 98 -38.11 -24.13 0.59
N MET A 99 -38.84 -24.21 -0.52
CA MET A 99 -39.30 -23.06 -1.31
C MET A 99 -40.37 -22.32 -0.49
N THR A 100 -39.97 -21.68 0.60
CA THR A 100 -40.85 -20.82 1.39
C THR A 100 -40.95 -19.45 0.74
N GLY A 101 -42.03 -19.29 0.00
CA GLY A 101 -42.84 -18.08 -0.14
C GLY A 101 -42.13 -16.74 -0.04
N VAL A 102 -41.91 -16.15 -1.21
CA VAL A 102 -42.03 -14.76 -1.70
C VAL A 102 -42.32 -13.59 -0.72
N ASP A 103 -42.72 -13.77 0.54
CA ASP A 103 -43.27 -12.71 1.39
C ASP A 103 -42.53 -12.47 2.74
N ALA A 104 -41.37 -13.10 2.99
CA ALA A 104 -40.61 -12.89 4.24
C ALA A 104 -39.21 -12.24 4.06
N PHE A 105 -38.82 -11.91 2.83
CA PHE A 105 -37.67 -11.05 2.53
C PHE A 105 -38.18 -9.75 1.89
N ALA A 106 -39.05 -9.04 2.59
CA ALA A 106 -39.23 -7.62 2.30
C ALA A 106 -38.12 -6.89 3.06
N PRO A 107 -36.97 -6.53 2.43
CA PRO A 107 -36.21 -5.42 2.95
C PRO A 107 -37.21 -4.27 3.06
N THR A 108 -37.19 -3.54 4.18
CA THR A 108 -37.90 -2.26 4.28
C THR A 108 -37.70 -1.54 2.96
N PRO A 109 -38.78 -1.13 2.26
CA PRO A 109 -38.64 -0.64 0.90
C PRO A 109 -37.70 0.55 0.99
N ASN A 110 -36.47 0.35 0.51
CA ASN A 110 -35.62 1.47 0.20
C ASN A 110 -36.50 2.35 -0.67
N GLN A 111 -36.61 3.62 -0.31
CA GLN A 111 -37.01 4.67 -1.26
C GLN A 111 -35.95 4.78 -2.38
N SER A 112 -35.36 3.67 -2.84
CA SER A 112 -34.53 3.61 -4.01
C SER A 112 -35.47 3.84 -5.17
N SER A 113 -35.37 5.03 -5.75
CA SER A 113 -35.99 5.39 -7.02
C SER A 113 -35.97 4.20 -7.97
N ALA A 114 -37.13 3.82 -8.52
CA ALA A 114 -37.29 2.72 -9.47
C ALA A 114 -36.37 2.80 -10.71
N ASN A 115 -35.66 3.92 -10.89
CA ASN A 115 -34.74 4.20 -11.99
C ASN A 115 -33.26 3.90 -11.66
N LYS A 116 -32.91 3.41 -10.46
CA LYS A 116 -31.51 3.11 -10.10
C LYS A 116 -31.15 1.68 -10.47
N PHE A 117 -30.01 1.50 -11.14
CA PHE A 117 -29.49 0.18 -11.48
C PHE A 117 -29.36 -0.70 -10.22
N PRO A 118 -29.91 -1.93 -10.19
CA PRO A 118 -30.02 -2.72 -8.95
C PRO A 118 -28.69 -2.96 -8.25
N GLN A 119 -27.61 -3.23 -9.00
CA GLN A 119 -26.28 -3.44 -8.41
C GLN A 119 -25.78 -2.17 -7.69
N PHE A 120 -26.04 -0.98 -8.23
CA PHE A 120 -25.64 0.28 -7.57
C PHE A 120 -26.42 0.51 -6.28
N ALA A 121 -27.71 0.18 -6.27
CA ALA A 121 -28.53 0.27 -5.06
C ALA A 121 -28.07 -0.73 -3.99
N GLN A 122 -27.72 -1.95 -4.39
CA GLN A 122 -27.17 -2.96 -3.48
C GLN A 122 -25.84 -2.50 -2.86
N ILE A 123 -24.89 -2.05 -3.68
CA ILE A 123 -23.58 -1.54 -3.21
C ILE A 123 -23.76 -0.37 -2.25
N GLU A 124 -24.59 0.62 -2.61
CA GLU A 124 -24.88 1.75 -1.74
C GLU A 124 -25.45 1.30 -0.38
N SER A 125 -26.47 0.43 -0.39
CA SER A 125 -27.10 -0.05 0.83
C SER A 125 -26.11 -0.83 1.72
N ALA A 126 -25.27 -1.68 1.11
CA ALA A 126 -24.26 -2.45 1.80
C ALA A 126 -23.16 -1.58 2.42
N VAL A 127 -22.63 -0.61 1.66
CA VAL A 127 -21.61 0.32 2.14
C VAL A 127 -22.15 1.20 3.26
N MET A 128 -23.35 1.77 3.09
CA MET A 128 -23.96 2.62 4.10
C MET A 128 -24.30 1.85 5.38
N SER A 129 -24.83 0.62 5.25
CA SER A 129 -25.12 -0.25 6.40
C SER A 129 -23.84 -0.64 7.15
N SER A 130 -22.82 -1.11 6.43
CA SER A 130 -21.54 -1.50 7.01
C SER A 130 -20.80 -0.32 7.66
N MET A 131 -20.85 0.87 7.06
CA MET A 131 -20.25 2.07 7.63
C MET A 131 -20.98 2.51 8.91
N ARG A 132 -22.32 2.50 8.94
CA ARG A 132 -23.07 2.77 10.18
C ARG A 132 -22.73 1.78 11.28
N LYS A 133 -22.74 0.48 10.97
CA LYS A 133 -22.31 -0.57 11.91
C LYS A 133 -20.88 -0.34 12.42
N LEU A 134 -19.97 0.13 11.56
CA LEU A 134 -18.59 0.43 11.95
C LEU A 134 -18.53 1.58 12.95
N VAL A 135 -19.23 2.68 12.67
CA VAL A 135 -19.31 3.87 13.52
C VAL A 135 -20.00 3.57 14.85
N ASP A 136 -21.10 2.82 14.83
CA ASP A 136 -21.85 2.43 16.03
C ASP A 136 -21.04 1.50 16.94
N ALA A 137 -20.15 0.68 16.34
CA ALA A 137 -19.27 -0.23 17.05
C ALA A 137 -17.92 0.40 17.44
N THR A 138 -17.70 1.70 17.18
CA THR A 138 -16.51 2.43 17.60
C THR A 138 -16.67 2.85 19.05
N THR A 139 -15.73 2.45 19.90
CA THR A 139 -15.71 2.82 21.33
C THR A 139 -14.73 3.94 21.62
N GLU A 140 -14.83 4.58 22.78
CA GLU A 140 -13.87 5.62 23.20
C GLU A 140 -12.42 5.12 23.28
N ALA A 141 -12.22 3.84 23.63
CA ALA A 141 -10.91 3.22 23.65
C ALA A 141 -10.28 3.14 22.25
N ASP A 142 -11.10 2.94 21.21
CA ASP A 142 -10.63 2.90 19.82
C ASP A 142 -10.18 4.28 19.32
N LEU A 143 -10.73 5.37 19.91
CA LEU A 143 -10.34 6.75 19.63
C LEU A 143 -8.99 7.15 20.24
N ALA A 144 -8.47 6.34 21.18
CA ALA A 144 -7.14 6.52 21.73
C ALA A 144 -6.05 6.18 20.69
N CYS A 145 -6.33 5.27 19.76
CA CYS A 145 -5.46 5.00 18.64
C CYS A 145 -5.59 6.13 17.60
N THR A 146 -4.50 6.86 17.37
CA THR A 146 -4.45 7.94 16.37
C THR A 146 -4.22 7.42 14.95
N THR A 147 -3.84 6.15 14.81
CA THR A 147 -3.35 5.54 13.57
C THR A 147 -4.40 4.62 12.97
N THR A 148 -4.42 4.49 11.65
CA THR A 148 -5.37 3.64 10.90
C THR A 148 -4.73 2.31 10.55
N GLN A 149 -5.47 1.20 10.52
CA GLN A 149 -4.91 -0.10 10.12
C GLN A 149 -4.83 -0.23 8.60
N LEU A 150 -3.94 0.53 7.96
CA LEU A 150 -3.82 0.58 6.51
C LEU A 150 -3.25 -0.73 5.94
N SER A 151 -2.21 -1.27 6.59
CA SER A 151 -1.57 -2.53 6.18
C SER A 151 -2.55 -3.71 6.18
N GLY A 152 -3.45 -3.77 7.16
CA GLY A 152 -4.52 -4.76 7.22
C GLY A 152 -5.49 -4.63 6.04
N ALA A 153 -5.91 -3.42 5.69
CA ALA A 153 -6.81 -3.18 4.56
C ALA A 153 -6.15 -3.51 3.22
N LEU A 154 -4.88 -3.13 3.03
CA LEU A 154 -4.10 -3.49 1.84
C LEU A 154 -3.95 -5.01 1.69
N THR A 155 -3.68 -5.71 2.79
CA THR A 155 -3.55 -7.18 2.78
C THR A 155 -4.88 -7.85 2.42
N LEU A 156 -6.01 -7.36 2.94
CA LEU A 156 -7.34 -7.85 2.56
C LEU A 156 -7.63 -7.61 1.07
N ALA A 157 -7.29 -6.43 0.56
CA ALA A 157 -7.45 -6.11 -0.86
C ALA A 157 -6.60 -7.02 -1.75
N LEU A 158 -5.32 -7.22 -1.42
CA LEU A 158 -4.42 -8.11 -2.17
C LEU A 158 -4.88 -9.58 -2.12
N ALA A 159 -5.31 -10.06 -0.95
CA ALA A 159 -5.85 -11.41 -0.81
C ALA A 159 -7.12 -11.60 -1.65
N HIS A 160 -8.00 -10.59 -1.67
CA HIS A 160 -9.20 -10.60 -2.51
C HIS A 160 -8.85 -10.64 -3.99
N ILE A 161 -7.96 -9.76 -4.46
CA ILE A 161 -7.52 -9.69 -5.85
C ILE A 161 -6.93 -11.04 -6.28
N ASN A 162 -6.07 -11.63 -5.45
CA ASN A 162 -5.48 -12.94 -5.73
C ASN A 162 -6.55 -14.04 -5.82
N LYS A 163 -7.52 -14.06 -4.90
CA LYS A 163 -8.63 -15.02 -4.93
C LYS A 163 -9.48 -14.86 -6.19
N THR A 164 -9.83 -13.62 -6.57
CA THR A 164 -10.63 -13.35 -7.77
C THR A 164 -9.87 -13.73 -9.03
N SER A 165 -8.58 -13.39 -9.12
CA SER A 165 -7.70 -13.81 -10.22
C SER A 165 -7.67 -15.34 -10.36
N LEU A 166 -7.52 -16.08 -9.25
CA LEU A 166 -7.55 -17.55 -9.28
C LEU A 166 -8.91 -18.09 -9.75
N SER A 167 -10.02 -17.53 -9.27
CA SER A 167 -11.37 -17.98 -9.66
C SER A 167 -11.64 -17.80 -11.17
N LEU A 168 -11.19 -16.70 -11.76
CA LEU A 168 -11.31 -16.44 -13.21
C LEU A 168 -10.44 -17.40 -14.04
N ASN A 169 -9.39 -17.96 -13.44
CA ASN A 169 -8.54 -18.96 -14.10
C ASN A 169 -9.11 -20.37 -14.04
N GLU A 170 -9.97 -20.66 -13.06
CA GLU A 170 -10.66 -21.95 -12.91
C GLU A 170 -11.84 -22.08 -13.87
N THR A 171 -12.59 -21.01 -14.11
CA THR A 171 -13.73 -21.00 -15.03
C THR A 171 -13.32 -21.17 -16.49
N ASN A 172 -12.15 -20.63 -16.87
CA ASN A 172 -11.62 -20.68 -18.24
C ASN A 172 -10.57 -21.79 -18.43
N LYS A 173 -10.98 -23.06 -18.25
CA LYS A 173 -10.21 -24.25 -18.66
C LYS A 173 -10.21 -24.39 -20.20
N ALA A 174 -9.37 -23.62 -20.87
CA ALA A 174 -8.83 -24.05 -22.18
C ALA A 174 -7.68 -25.05 -21.92
N PRO A 175 -7.62 -26.20 -22.61
CA PRO A 175 -6.54 -27.16 -22.45
C PRO A 175 -5.28 -26.65 -23.17
N ASP A 176 -4.10 -27.03 -22.67
CA ASP A 176 -2.79 -26.99 -23.36
C ASP A 176 -1.96 -25.70 -23.45
N VAL A 177 -1.79 -24.95 -22.34
CA VAL A 177 -0.58 -24.10 -22.17
C VAL A 177 -0.06 -24.17 -20.73
N PRO A 178 1.25 -24.45 -20.49
CA PRO A 178 1.82 -24.46 -19.15
C PRO A 178 1.71 -23.06 -18.51
N ARG A 179 0.97 -22.98 -17.40
CA ARG A 179 0.64 -21.74 -16.68
C ARG A 179 1.83 -21.28 -15.83
N SER A 180 2.43 -20.16 -16.21
CA SER A 180 3.22 -19.31 -15.30
C SER A 180 2.26 -18.58 -14.35
N THR A 181 2.61 -18.43 -13.07
CA THR A 181 1.84 -17.62 -12.09
C THR A 181 1.69 -16.15 -12.52
N SER A 182 2.54 -15.65 -13.43
CA SER A 182 2.41 -14.31 -14.01
C SER A 182 1.28 -14.19 -15.05
N SER A 183 0.83 -15.28 -15.67
CA SER A 183 -0.26 -15.23 -16.67
C SER A 183 -1.67 -15.26 -16.04
N ALA A 184 -1.77 -15.45 -14.73
CA ALA A 184 -3.03 -15.37 -13.98
C ALA A 184 -3.55 -13.93 -13.84
N LEU A 185 -2.62 -12.97 -13.71
CA LEU A 185 -2.92 -11.53 -13.62
C LEU A 185 -3.14 -10.90 -15.00
N SER A 186 -2.76 -11.56 -16.10
CA SER A 186 -3.02 -11.03 -17.44
C SER A 186 -4.49 -11.07 -17.84
N ARG A 187 -5.34 -11.79 -17.09
CA ARG A 187 -6.79 -11.95 -17.35
C ARG A 187 -7.68 -11.09 -16.45
N LEU A 188 -7.11 -10.44 -15.44
CA LEU A 188 -7.83 -9.56 -14.52
C LEU A 188 -6.98 -8.33 -14.27
N ARG A 189 -7.47 -7.16 -14.70
CA ARG A 189 -6.77 -5.91 -14.42
C ARG A 189 -7.17 -5.41 -13.04
N ALA A 190 -6.32 -5.67 -12.05
CA ALA A 190 -6.59 -5.23 -10.68
C ALA A 190 -5.91 -3.90 -10.37
N ARG A 191 -6.58 -3.06 -9.58
CA ARG A 191 -6.08 -1.77 -9.12
C ARG A 191 -6.52 -1.51 -7.69
N ILE A 192 -5.65 -0.90 -6.90
CA ILE A 192 -5.98 -0.46 -5.54
C ILE A 192 -6.04 1.06 -5.52
N PHE A 193 -7.14 1.63 -5.05
CA PHE A 193 -7.30 3.05 -4.81
C PHE A 193 -7.44 3.31 -3.30
N ILE A 194 -6.65 4.21 -2.75
CA ILE A 194 -6.64 4.56 -1.32
C ILE A 194 -7.08 6.00 -1.16
N LEU A 195 -8.17 6.21 -0.41
CA LEU A 195 -8.55 7.51 0.09
C LEU A 195 -7.98 7.68 1.50
N SER A 196 -6.91 8.46 1.62
CA SER A 196 -6.20 8.71 2.88
C SER A 196 -6.59 10.06 3.47
N VAL A 197 -6.75 10.09 4.79
CA VAL A 197 -7.18 11.28 5.54
C VAL A 197 -6.28 11.55 6.74
N SER A 198 -5.67 10.50 7.30
CA SER A 198 -4.70 10.59 8.40
C SER A 198 -3.25 10.56 7.93
N ASP A 199 -2.37 11.04 8.80
CA ASP A 199 -0.91 10.94 8.64
C ASP A 199 -0.42 9.48 8.69
N SER A 200 0.75 9.23 8.09
CA SER A 200 1.42 7.93 8.12
C SER A 200 2.25 7.75 9.40
N GLU A 201 1.89 6.79 10.25
CA GLU A 201 2.63 6.49 11.49
C GLU A 201 3.80 5.52 11.25
N PRO A 202 5.04 5.84 11.69
CA PRO A 202 6.22 4.99 11.53
C PRO A 202 6.09 3.55 12.04
N VAL A 203 5.28 3.32 13.08
CA VAL A 203 5.04 1.97 13.64
C VAL A 203 4.47 1.01 12.59
N GLN A 204 3.68 1.52 11.64
CA GLN A 204 3.05 0.71 10.60
C GLN A 204 3.85 0.63 9.30
N TYR A 205 5.03 1.24 9.25
CA TYR A 205 5.85 1.30 8.03
C TYR A 205 6.15 -0.09 7.47
N ILE A 206 6.65 -1.00 8.31
CA ILE A 206 7.10 -2.33 7.86
C ILE A 206 5.96 -3.13 7.27
N SER A 207 4.82 -3.18 7.97
CA SER A 207 3.66 -3.96 7.52
C SER A 207 3.04 -3.36 6.26
N THR A 208 2.98 -2.03 6.16
CA THR A 208 2.48 -1.34 4.97
C THR A 208 3.41 -1.57 3.78
N MET A 209 4.73 -1.38 3.95
CA MET A 209 5.70 -1.55 2.87
C MET A 209 5.81 -3.00 2.38
N ASN A 210 5.69 -3.99 3.27
CA ASN A 210 5.62 -5.39 2.86
C ASN A 210 4.41 -5.66 1.95
N ALA A 211 3.25 -5.06 2.25
CA ALA A 211 2.08 -5.16 1.39
C ALA A 211 2.28 -4.42 0.05
N VAL A 212 2.93 -3.26 0.06
CA VAL A 212 3.29 -2.49 -1.16
C VAL A 212 4.23 -3.29 -2.05
N PHE A 213 5.29 -3.90 -1.50
CA PHE A 213 6.22 -4.71 -2.28
C PHE A 213 5.54 -5.97 -2.85
N ALA A 214 4.62 -6.57 -2.10
CA ALA A 214 3.79 -7.66 -2.63
C ALA A 214 2.90 -7.18 -3.79
N ALA A 215 2.28 -6.01 -3.68
CA ALA A 215 1.49 -5.41 -4.75
C ALA A 215 2.33 -5.12 -6.00
N ALA A 216 3.54 -4.56 -5.81
CA ALA A 216 4.48 -4.27 -6.90
C ALA A 216 4.93 -5.55 -7.62
N HIS A 217 5.23 -6.61 -6.86
CA HIS A 217 5.57 -7.92 -7.43
C HIS A 217 4.41 -8.53 -8.22
N SER A 218 3.17 -8.31 -7.78
CA SER A 218 1.94 -8.68 -8.51
C SER A 218 1.54 -7.68 -9.60
N GLN A 219 2.34 -6.64 -9.87
CA GLN A 219 2.06 -5.60 -10.86
C GLN A 219 0.69 -4.90 -10.67
N ILE A 220 0.27 -4.73 -9.41
CA ILE A 220 -0.97 -4.04 -9.05
C ILE A 220 -0.64 -2.60 -8.67
N PRO A 221 -1.06 -1.60 -9.46
CA PRO A 221 -0.82 -0.20 -9.13
C PRO A 221 -1.63 0.23 -7.91
N ILE A 222 -0.98 0.97 -7.00
CA ILE A 222 -1.61 1.60 -5.84
C ILE A 222 -1.72 3.10 -6.10
N ASP A 223 -2.95 3.54 -6.31
CA ASP A 223 -3.30 4.94 -6.45
C ASP A 223 -3.75 5.51 -5.12
N THR A 224 -3.22 6.67 -4.75
CA THR A 224 -3.54 7.31 -3.48
C THR A 224 -4.03 8.74 -3.71
N LEU A 225 -5.14 9.08 -3.07
CA LEU A 225 -5.59 10.45 -2.86
C LEU A 225 -5.50 10.79 -1.37
N ALA A 226 -4.61 11.72 -1.01
CA ALA A 226 -4.50 12.26 0.34
C ALA A 226 -5.38 13.51 0.47
N LEU A 227 -6.41 13.46 1.32
CA LEU A 227 -7.30 14.60 1.58
C LEU A 227 -6.73 15.58 2.60
N SER A 228 -5.98 15.06 3.55
CA SER A 228 -5.34 15.80 4.63
C SER A 228 -4.15 14.98 5.12
N GLY A 229 -3.20 15.66 5.74
CA GLY A 229 -2.01 15.03 6.29
C GLY A 229 -0.92 14.75 5.27
N ASP A 230 0.24 14.35 5.79
CA ASP A 230 1.44 14.02 5.03
C ASP A 230 1.60 12.50 4.95
N ALA A 231 1.05 11.92 3.90
CA ALA A 231 1.08 10.48 3.66
C ALA A 231 2.37 10.04 2.94
N THR A 232 3.54 10.26 3.56
CA THR A 232 4.85 9.95 2.97
C THR A 232 5.00 8.47 2.57
N PHE A 233 4.44 7.55 3.34
CA PHE A 233 4.48 6.12 3.01
C PHE A 233 3.60 5.79 1.81
N LEU A 234 2.47 6.47 1.65
CA LEU A 234 1.62 6.29 0.47
C LEU A 234 2.22 6.94 -0.78
N GLN A 235 2.99 8.02 -0.64
CA GLN A 235 3.79 8.57 -1.73
C GLN A 235 4.81 7.52 -2.23
N GLN A 236 5.54 6.90 -1.31
CA GLN A 236 6.45 5.79 -1.64
C GLN A 236 5.68 4.61 -2.25
N ALA A 237 4.51 4.27 -1.72
CA ALA A 237 3.69 3.17 -2.21
C ALA A 237 3.28 3.36 -3.67
N SER A 238 2.76 4.54 -4.01
CA SER A 238 2.39 4.86 -5.39
C SER A 238 3.60 4.89 -6.31
N TYR A 239 4.76 5.39 -5.86
CA TYR A 239 5.98 5.37 -6.67
C TYR A 239 6.49 3.93 -6.94
N ILE A 240 6.52 3.08 -5.92
CA ILE A 240 7.03 1.69 -6.04
C ILE A 240 6.12 0.81 -6.93
N THR A 241 4.82 1.12 -6.99
CA THR A 241 3.82 0.35 -7.73
C THR A 241 3.44 0.99 -9.07
N ASP A 242 4.13 2.04 -9.51
CA ASP A 242 3.79 2.84 -10.70
C ASP A 242 2.35 3.41 -10.70
N GLY A 243 1.83 3.69 -9.51
CA GLY A 243 0.55 4.35 -9.27
C GLY A 243 0.63 5.89 -9.25
N THR A 244 -0.52 6.55 -9.14
CA THR A 244 -0.62 8.00 -8.98
C THR A 244 -0.88 8.38 -7.54
N PHE A 245 -0.01 9.24 -7.01
CA PHE A 245 -0.24 9.96 -5.77
C PHE A 245 -0.69 11.39 -6.06
N MET A 246 -1.78 11.82 -5.41
CA MET A 246 -2.23 13.21 -5.42
C MET A 246 -2.58 13.66 -4.00
N GLN A 247 -2.13 14.85 -3.64
CA GLN A 247 -2.60 15.55 -2.45
C GLN A 247 -3.68 16.56 -2.86
N ALA A 248 -4.85 16.48 -2.22
CA ALA A 248 -5.98 17.35 -2.54
C ALA A 248 -5.73 18.77 -1.98
N ALA A 249 -5.59 19.76 -2.86
CA ALA A 249 -5.48 21.16 -2.43
C ALA A 249 -6.77 21.66 -1.76
N SER A 250 -7.94 21.16 -2.20
CA SER A 250 -9.22 21.44 -1.54
C SER A 250 -10.10 20.19 -1.46
N PRO A 251 -10.44 19.68 -0.26
CA PRO A 251 -11.20 18.44 -0.14
C PRO A 251 -12.66 18.57 -0.62
N ARG A 252 -13.18 19.80 -0.79
CA ARG A 252 -14.53 20.05 -1.36
C ARG A 252 -14.69 19.50 -2.77
N GLY A 253 -13.62 19.51 -3.56
CA GLY A 253 -13.57 19.02 -4.95
C GLY A 253 -13.29 17.51 -5.07
N LEU A 254 -13.62 16.69 -4.07
CA LEU A 254 -13.28 15.26 -4.08
C LEU A 254 -13.75 14.55 -5.37
N LEU A 255 -15.00 14.76 -5.80
CA LEU A 255 -15.51 14.10 -7.00
C LEU A 255 -14.71 14.47 -8.27
N SER A 256 -14.30 15.72 -8.42
CA SER A 256 -13.48 16.13 -9.57
C SER A 256 -12.12 15.42 -9.59
N TYR A 257 -11.49 15.23 -8.43
CA TYR A 257 -10.24 14.46 -8.35
C TYR A 257 -10.47 12.99 -8.70
N LEU A 258 -11.52 12.36 -8.16
CA LEU A 258 -11.88 10.98 -8.46
C LEU A 258 -12.14 10.77 -9.96
N MET A 259 -12.94 11.63 -10.57
CA MET A 259 -13.28 11.55 -11.99
C MET A 259 -12.08 11.81 -12.89
N PHE A 260 -11.29 12.85 -12.63
CA PHE A 260 -10.21 13.27 -13.53
C PHE A 260 -8.97 12.38 -13.42
N ALA A 261 -8.52 12.06 -12.20
CA ALA A 261 -7.26 11.36 -11.99
C ALA A 261 -7.44 9.83 -11.90
N TYR A 262 -8.60 9.35 -11.44
CA TYR A 262 -8.77 7.95 -11.05
C TYR A 262 -9.87 7.20 -11.81
N ALA A 263 -10.71 7.85 -12.63
CA ALA A 263 -11.74 7.14 -13.39
C ALA A 263 -11.23 6.47 -14.66
N ALA A 264 -10.10 6.93 -15.21
CA ALA A 264 -9.50 6.33 -16.39
C ALA A 264 -9.15 4.86 -16.13
N ASP A 265 -9.63 3.99 -17.01
CA ASP A 265 -9.21 2.59 -17.02
C ASP A 265 -7.74 2.48 -17.43
N ALA A 266 -7.16 1.33 -17.15
CA ALA A 266 -5.72 1.18 -17.17
C ALA A 266 -5.10 1.17 -18.59
N GLU A 267 -5.90 0.96 -19.64
CA GLU A 267 -5.50 1.25 -21.03
C GLU A 267 -5.47 2.75 -21.32
N ALA A 268 -6.57 3.46 -21.02
CA ALA A 268 -6.67 4.91 -21.21
C ALA A 268 -5.56 5.65 -20.44
N ARG A 269 -5.20 5.15 -19.26
CA ARG A 269 -4.12 5.68 -18.42
C ARG A 269 -2.74 5.65 -19.11
N SER A 270 -2.48 4.70 -20.02
CA SER A 270 -1.22 4.67 -20.78
C SER A 270 -1.08 5.85 -21.75
N SER A 271 -2.21 6.42 -22.18
CA SER A 271 -2.28 7.54 -23.11
C SER A 271 -2.49 8.89 -22.40
N LEU A 272 -2.83 8.88 -21.12
CA LEU A 272 -3.02 10.07 -20.31
C LEU A 272 -1.77 10.34 -19.47
N ILE A 273 -1.42 11.61 -19.30
CA ILE A 273 -0.38 12.01 -18.35
C ILE A 273 -1.07 12.21 -17.01
N PRO A 274 -0.95 11.27 -16.05
CA PRO A 274 -1.54 11.48 -14.75
C PRO A 274 -0.81 12.64 -14.02
N PRO A 275 -1.51 13.41 -13.19
CA PRO A 275 -0.89 14.37 -12.29
C PRO A 275 -0.05 13.62 -11.27
N THR A 276 1.25 13.46 -11.51
CA THR A 276 2.19 12.80 -10.61
C THR A 276 2.93 13.82 -9.76
N HIS A 277 3.11 13.51 -8.48
CA HIS A 277 4.00 14.24 -7.61
C HIS A 277 5.42 13.67 -7.77
N HIS A 278 6.37 14.48 -8.22
CA HIS A 278 7.74 14.01 -8.50
C HIS A 278 8.66 13.97 -7.27
N THR A 279 8.29 14.64 -6.17
CA THR A 279 9.09 14.61 -4.94
C THR A 279 8.53 13.57 -4.00
N VAL A 280 9.25 12.45 -3.89
CA VAL A 280 8.99 11.38 -2.92
C VAL A 280 10.12 11.38 -1.91
N ASP A 281 9.77 11.37 -0.62
CA ASP A 281 10.73 11.30 0.47
C ASP A 281 11.07 9.82 0.75
N PHE A 282 12.31 9.40 0.48
CA PHE A 282 12.81 8.04 0.75
C PHE A 282 13.67 7.94 2.01
N ARG A 283 13.68 8.98 2.85
CA ARG A 283 14.48 8.95 4.07
C ARG A 283 14.00 7.85 5.00
N ALA A 284 14.95 7.14 5.59
CA ALA A 284 14.67 6.06 6.51
C ALA A 284 14.26 6.59 7.88
N ALA A 285 13.32 5.90 8.54
CA ALA A 285 13.05 6.12 9.96
C ALA A 285 13.95 5.20 10.81
N CYS A 286 14.52 5.73 11.90
CA CYS A 286 15.34 4.94 12.80
C CYS A 286 14.46 4.03 13.69
N PHE A 287 14.91 2.79 13.92
CA PHE A 287 14.22 1.83 14.79
C PHE A 287 14.33 2.16 16.28
N CYS A 288 15.25 3.06 16.69
CA CYS A 288 15.36 3.51 18.07
C CYS A 288 14.18 4.39 18.50
N HIS A 289 13.82 5.36 17.66
CA HIS A 289 12.92 6.46 18.03
C HIS A 289 11.77 6.67 17.04
N GLY A 290 11.76 5.97 15.90
CA GLY A 290 10.79 6.19 14.82
C GLY A 290 10.97 7.51 14.06
N ARG A 291 12.09 8.20 14.24
CA ARG A 291 12.35 9.50 13.61
C ARG A 291 13.04 9.32 12.26
N VAL A 292 12.65 10.15 11.29
CA VAL A 292 13.28 10.22 9.98
C VAL A 292 14.72 10.72 10.13
N VAL A 293 15.69 10.02 9.54
CA VAL A 293 17.12 10.33 9.60
C VAL A 293 17.73 10.41 8.20
N ASP A 294 18.59 11.40 7.99
CA ASP A 294 19.36 11.54 6.74
C ASP A 294 20.62 10.67 6.75
N THR A 295 21.24 10.51 7.92
CA THR A 295 22.41 9.65 8.15
C THR A 295 22.13 8.72 9.31
N GLY A 296 22.37 7.42 9.14
CA GLY A 296 22.17 6.42 10.19
C GLY A 296 23.13 5.24 10.07
N PHE A 297 23.17 4.43 11.13
CA PHE A 297 23.95 3.19 11.20
C PHE A 297 23.06 2.02 10.83
N VAL A 298 23.57 1.11 9.99
CA VAL A 298 22.85 -0.10 9.60
C VAL A 298 23.48 -1.32 10.27
N CYS A 299 22.66 -2.17 10.86
CA CYS A 299 23.12 -3.47 11.34
C CYS A 299 23.47 -4.38 10.16
N SER A 300 24.68 -4.95 10.14
CA SER A 300 25.13 -5.87 9.07
C SER A 300 24.36 -7.20 9.00
N ILE A 301 23.57 -7.52 10.02
CA ILE A 301 22.87 -8.81 10.15
C ILE A 301 21.37 -8.66 9.89
N CYS A 302 20.70 -7.78 10.63
CA CYS A 302 19.24 -7.59 10.51
C CYS A 302 18.84 -6.37 9.70
N LEU A 303 19.79 -5.60 9.14
CA LEU A 303 19.55 -4.39 8.35
C LEU A 303 18.72 -3.31 9.06
N SER A 304 18.62 -3.37 10.39
CA SER A 304 17.99 -2.32 11.21
C SER A 304 18.79 -1.02 11.16
N ILE A 305 18.08 0.10 11.09
CA ILE A 305 18.63 1.44 10.93
C ILE A 305 18.55 2.18 12.27
N PHE A 306 19.68 2.72 12.73
CA PHE A 306 19.80 3.45 14.00
C PHE A 306 20.25 4.89 13.76
N CYS A 307 19.74 5.84 14.55
CA CYS A 307 20.16 7.24 14.47
C CYS A 307 21.56 7.45 15.04
N ASP A 308 21.87 6.73 16.12
CA ASP A 308 23.14 6.78 16.82
C ASP A 308 23.65 5.36 17.04
N VAL A 309 24.94 5.24 17.35
CA VAL A 309 25.53 3.95 17.68
C VAL A 309 24.94 3.44 19.00
N PRO A 310 24.37 2.21 19.02
CA PRO A 310 23.82 1.63 20.25
C PRO A 310 24.85 1.52 21.37
N GLU A 311 24.40 1.80 22.61
CA GLU A 311 25.23 1.65 23.80
C GLU A 311 25.70 0.20 23.96
N GLY A 312 27.01 0.00 24.20
CA GLY A 312 27.57 -1.35 24.29
C GLY A 312 27.78 -2.06 22.95
N SER A 313 27.62 -1.36 21.82
CA SER A 313 27.78 -1.90 20.46
C SER A 313 26.84 -3.07 20.15
N GLU A 314 25.70 -3.17 20.83
CA GLU A 314 24.75 -4.26 20.65
C GLU A 314 23.52 -3.79 19.85
N CYS A 315 23.13 -4.55 18.85
CA CYS A 315 21.93 -4.24 18.07
C CYS A 315 20.67 -4.39 18.94
N LEU A 316 19.89 -3.32 19.08
CA LEU A 316 18.63 -3.33 19.84
C LEU A 316 17.56 -4.28 19.27
N THR A 317 17.68 -4.66 17.99
CA THR A 317 16.70 -5.52 17.30
C THR A 317 17.07 -7.01 17.36
N CYS A 318 18.34 -7.35 17.11
CA CYS A 318 18.78 -8.75 17.03
C CYS A 318 19.75 -9.20 18.15
N GLY A 319 20.10 -8.30 19.08
CA GLY A 319 21.00 -8.59 20.21
C GLY A 319 22.44 -8.92 19.81
N THR A 320 22.83 -8.68 18.56
CA THR A 320 24.18 -9.03 18.10
C THR A 320 25.15 -7.90 18.42
N LYS A 321 26.33 -8.26 18.94
CA LYS A 321 27.45 -7.33 19.14
C LYS A 321 28.08 -6.96 17.80
N LEU A 322 28.00 -5.68 17.48
CA LEU A 322 28.50 -5.04 16.28
C LEU A 322 29.94 -4.59 16.49
N SER A 323 30.84 -4.98 15.59
CA SER A 323 32.19 -4.40 15.56
C SER A 323 32.11 -3.00 14.94
N LEU A 324 32.08 -1.98 15.80
CA LEU A 324 32.27 -0.60 15.36
C LEU A 324 33.71 -0.51 14.83
N GLY A 325 33.83 -0.30 13.51
CA GLY A 325 35.14 -0.13 12.86
C GLY A 325 35.84 1.15 13.33
N SER A 326 36.45 1.90 12.42
CA SER A 326 37.06 3.20 12.74
C SER A 326 36.05 4.34 12.91
N TYR A 327 34.89 4.07 13.51
CA TYR A 327 33.88 5.09 13.80
C TYR A 327 34.43 6.06 14.88
N GLY A 328 34.39 7.37 14.60
CA GLY A 328 35.02 8.39 15.45
C GLY A 328 36.54 8.55 15.30
N ALA A 329 37.19 7.77 14.43
CA ALA A 329 38.60 7.99 14.11
C ALA A 329 38.76 9.29 13.31
N LYS A 330 39.52 10.25 13.84
CA LYS A 330 39.82 11.50 13.12
C LYS A 330 40.46 11.15 11.77
N PRO A 331 39.94 11.69 10.65
CA PRO A 331 40.44 11.35 9.33
C PRO A 331 41.93 11.72 9.22
N ALA A 332 42.69 10.90 8.48
CA ALA A 332 44.15 10.98 8.41
C ALA A 332 44.71 12.31 7.85
N VAL A 333 43.83 13.21 7.40
CA VAL A 333 44.13 14.58 7.00
C VAL A 333 44.64 15.47 8.14
N VAL A 334 44.50 15.06 9.41
CA VAL A 334 45.21 15.73 10.51
C VAL A 334 46.52 14.98 10.77
N PRO A 335 47.70 15.55 10.43
CA PRO A 335 48.97 14.87 10.61
C PRO A 335 49.18 14.56 12.10
N ARG A 336 49.22 13.27 12.43
CA ARG A 336 49.54 12.81 13.79
C ARG A 336 50.94 13.28 14.15
N ARG A 337 51.08 14.13 15.17
CA ARG A 337 52.39 14.53 15.73
C ARG A 337 53.15 13.26 16.12
N LYS A 338 54.22 12.93 15.39
CA LYS A 338 55.10 11.81 15.72
C LYS A 338 55.65 12.02 17.14
N LYS A 339 55.33 11.12 18.07
CA LYS A 339 55.97 11.09 19.39
C LYS A 339 57.47 10.89 19.18
N LYS A 340 58.30 11.86 19.58
CA LYS A 340 59.76 11.74 19.61
C LYS A 340 60.09 10.53 20.50
N LYS A 341 60.67 9.46 19.93
CA LYS A 341 61.24 8.35 20.72
C LYS A 341 62.28 8.95 21.67
N LYS A 342 62.09 8.74 22.98
CA LYS A 342 63.04 9.17 24.00
C LYS A 342 64.31 8.33 23.82
N ARG A 343 65.41 8.96 23.43
CA ARG A 343 66.73 8.32 23.36
C ARG A 343 67.17 8.03 24.80
N THR A 344 67.22 6.75 25.18
CA THR A 344 67.84 6.34 26.43
C THR A 344 69.35 6.34 26.23
N VAL A 345 70.06 7.15 27.01
CA VAL A 345 71.53 7.22 27.02
C VAL A 345 72.03 6.21 28.06
N LEU A 346 72.87 5.26 27.63
CA LEU A 346 73.62 4.38 28.55
C LEU A 346 74.95 5.06 28.94
N ALA A 347 75.45 4.75 30.14
CA ALA A 347 76.47 5.49 30.88
C ALA A 347 77.88 5.58 30.24
N ASN A 348 78.15 4.92 29.10
CA ASN A 348 79.48 4.90 28.47
C ASN A 348 79.50 5.46 27.04
N GLY A 349 78.90 6.63 26.85
CA GLY A 349 79.25 7.57 25.76
C GLY A 349 79.01 7.15 24.29
N HIS A 350 78.61 5.91 23.99
CA HIS A 350 78.33 5.47 22.62
C HIS A 350 76.83 5.48 22.29
N ILE A 351 76.47 6.22 21.24
CA ILE A 351 75.14 6.21 20.62
C ILE A 351 75.11 5.05 19.63
N ARG A 352 74.36 3.98 19.92
CA ARG A 352 74.02 2.96 18.94
C ARG A 352 72.56 3.16 18.53
N GLU A 353 72.33 3.55 17.28
CA GLU A 353 71.00 3.43 16.68
C GLU A 353 70.71 1.94 16.49
N GLU A 354 69.71 1.41 17.18
CA GLU A 354 69.09 0.15 16.77
C GLU A 354 68.28 0.42 15.51
N THR A 355 68.93 0.31 14.35
CA THR A 355 68.24 0.02 13.09
C THR A 355 67.69 -1.40 13.17
N GLY A 356 66.41 -1.50 13.56
CA GLY A 356 65.62 -2.71 13.42
C GLY A 356 65.59 -3.14 11.95
N SER A 357 65.90 -4.41 11.76
CA SER A 357 66.17 -5.10 10.50
C SER A 357 65.12 -4.92 9.40
N ALA A 358 65.60 -4.91 8.16
CA ALA A 358 64.84 -4.91 6.93
C ALA A 358 63.96 -6.15 6.80
N ALA A 359 62.63 -5.98 6.78
CA ALA A 359 61.74 -6.97 6.20
C ALA A 359 61.78 -6.81 4.67
N GLY A 360 62.38 -7.79 3.99
CA GLY A 360 62.50 -7.83 2.54
C GLY A 360 61.16 -7.94 1.84
N THR A 361 61.00 -7.16 0.77
CA THR A 361 59.96 -7.30 -0.25
C THR A 361 60.18 -8.61 -1.03
N PRO A 362 59.16 -9.47 -1.24
CA PRO A 362 59.28 -10.60 -2.14
C PRO A 362 59.22 -10.10 -3.60
N ARG A 363 60.12 -10.62 -4.45
CA ARG A 363 60.04 -10.46 -5.91
C ARG A 363 59.15 -11.55 -6.52
N PRO A 364 58.50 -11.26 -7.67
CA PRO A 364 57.66 -12.22 -8.36
C PRO A 364 58.52 -13.20 -9.15
N GLY A 365 58.17 -14.48 -9.04
CA GLY A 365 58.60 -15.59 -9.88
C GLY A 365 57.39 -16.41 -10.26
#